data_AF-A0A7X6STZ2-F1
#
_entry.id   AF-A0A7X6STZ2-F1
#
_cell.length_a   1.000
_cell.length_b   1.000
_cell.length_c   1.000
_cell.angle_alpha   90.00
_cell.angle_beta   90.00
_cell.angle_gamma   90.00
#
_symmetry.space_group_name_H-M   'P 1'
#
loop_
_entity.id
_entity.type
_entity.pdbx_description
1 polymer ?
#
loop_
_entity_poly.entity_id
_entity_poly.type
_entity_poly.pdbx_seq_one_letter_code
_entity_poly.pdbx_strand_id
1 'polypeptide(L)' 'MFITKDIQYVGVNDHQVDLFEGHYIVPEGMAYNSYVICGGKTAVMDTVDAHFTDEWLGNIKGVLGGRAPD' A
#
# COMPACT_ATOMS: atom_id res chain seq x y z
N MET A 1 -7.72 -2.00 -7.18
CA MET A 1 -8.86 -2.54 -6.42
C MET A 1 -9.71 -1.38 -5.93
N PHE A 2 -11.03 -1.42 -6.09
CA PHE A 2 -11.92 -0.41 -5.50
C PHE A 2 -12.33 -0.86 -4.10
N ILE A 3 -12.15 0.01 -3.09
CA ILE A 3 -12.58 -0.23 -1.71
C ILE A 3 -13.81 0.63 -1.42
N THR A 4 -13.63 1.96 -1.34
CA THR A 4 -14.73 2.93 -1.28
C THR A 4 -14.29 4.23 -1.98
N LYS A 5 -15.17 5.23 -2.01
CA LYS A 5 -14.81 6.58 -2.51
C LYS A 5 -13.81 7.31 -1.60
N ASP A 6 -13.85 7.05 -0.29
CA ASP A 6 -13.11 7.79 0.72
C ASP A 6 -11.88 7.01 1.23
N ILE A 7 -11.83 5.70 1.00
CA ILE A 7 -10.72 4.83 1.38
C ILE A 7 -10.20 4.15 0.12
N GLN A 8 -8.95 4.43 -0.21
CA GLN A 8 -8.30 3.99 -1.44
C GLN A 8 -7.11 3.10 -1.11
N TYR A 9 -6.99 1.96 -1.78
CA TYR A 9 -5.84 1.07 -1.64
C TYR A 9 -4.62 1.64 -2.37
N VAL A 10 -3.48 1.69 -1.69
CA VAL A 10 -2.18 2.13 -2.24
C VAL A 10 -1.05 1.14 -1.97
N GLY A 11 -1.36 -0.02 -1.39
CA GLY A 11 -0.40 -1.09 -1.12
C GLY A 11 0.17 -1.76 -2.39
N VAL A 12 0.92 -2.83 -2.17
CA VAL A 12 1.62 -3.60 -3.21
C VAL A 12 1.51 -5.11 -2.94
N ASN A 13 1.73 -5.90 -3.99
CA ASN A 13 1.83 -7.35 -3.88
C ASN A 13 3.28 -7.78 -4.13
N ASP A 14 3.85 -8.50 -3.18
CA ASP A 14 5.16 -9.13 -3.27
C ASP A 14 5.00 -10.60 -3.66
N HIS A 15 5.20 -10.88 -4.94
CA HIS A 15 5.24 -12.24 -5.47
C HIS A 15 6.67 -12.84 -5.51
N GLN A 16 7.67 -12.11 -5.00
CA GLN A 16 9.07 -12.54 -4.97
C GLN A 16 9.43 -13.23 -3.65
N VAL A 17 8.77 -12.85 -2.55
CA VAL A 17 8.95 -13.51 -1.25
C VAL A 17 8.43 -14.95 -1.28
N ASP A 18 9.26 -15.88 -0.81
CA ASP A 18 8.95 -17.29 -0.69
C ASP A 18 8.58 -17.68 0.76
N LEU A 19 9.12 -16.94 1.74
CA LEU A 19 8.90 -17.14 3.17
C LEU A 19 8.45 -15.87 3.88
N PHE A 20 7.24 -15.88 4.44
CA PHE A 20 6.81 -14.85 5.38
C PHE A 20 7.52 -15.03 6.73
N GLU A 21 8.14 -13.94 7.20
CA GLU A 21 8.99 -13.89 8.41
C GLU A 21 10.10 -14.95 8.45
N GLY A 22 10.52 -15.47 7.28
CA GLY A 22 11.53 -16.53 7.17
C GLY A 22 11.07 -17.92 7.63
N HIS A 23 9.77 -18.12 7.91
CA HIS A 23 9.25 -19.37 8.45
C HIS A 23 8.09 -19.95 7.65
N TYR A 24 7.18 -19.11 7.16
CA TYR A 24 5.93 -19.57 6.57
C TYR A 24 5.98 -19.50 5.05
N ILE A 25 5.85 -20.65 4.40
CA ILE A 25 5.83 -20.72 2.93
C ILE A 25 4.59 -19.98 2.41
N VAL A 26 4.82 -19.08 1.44
CA VAL A 26 3.78 -18.26 0.80
C VAL A 26 3.80 -18.46 -0.72
N PRO A 27 3.15 -19.53 -1.24
CA PRO A 27 3.28 -19.92 -2.65
C PRO A 27 2.83 -18.85 -3.66
N GLU A 28 1.88 -18.01 -3.26
CA GLU A 28 1.34 -16.93 -4.09
C GLU A 28 1.93 -15.55 -3.72
N GLY A 29 2.91 -15.53 -2.82
CA GLY A 29 3.49 -14.32 -2.25
C GLY A 29 2.63 -13.69 -1.16
N MET A 30 2.87 -12.40 -0.92
CA MET A 30 2.27 -11.61 0.15
C MET A 30 1.75 -10.26 -0.37
N ALA A 31 0.85 -9.63 0.40
CA ALA A 31 0.41 -8.27 0.16
C ALA A 31 0.80 -7.36 1.32
N TYR A 32 1.43 -6.23 1.01
CA TYR A 32 1.64 -5.13 1.95
C TYR A 32 0.49 -4.16 1.79
N ASN A 33 -0.53 -4.32 2.63
CA ASN A 33 -1.74 -3.52 2.55
C ASN A 33 -1.51 -2.12 3.14
N SER A 34 -1.69 -1.10 2.32
CA SER A 34 -1.63 0.31 2.73
C SER A 34 -2.79 1.07 2.08
N TYR A 35 -3.29 2.09 2.77
CA TYR A 35 -4.49 2.82 2.38
C TYR A 35 -4.33 4.32 2.54
N VAL A 36 -5.01 5.08 1.68
CA VAL A 36 -5.23 6.52 1.86
C VAL A 36 -6.68 6.74 2.22
N ILE A 37 -6.92 7.47 3.32
CA ILE A 37 -8.25 7.87 3.78
C ILE A 37 -8.43 9.36 3.47
N CYS A 38 -9.37 9.67 2.58
CA CYS A 38 -9.74 11.01 2.12
C CYS A 38 -11.05 11.46 2.79
N GLY A 39 -10.94 12.18 3.91
CA GLY A 39 -12.10 12.80 4.59
C GLY A 39 -11.95 14.31 4.70
N GLY A 40 -12.38 14.88 5.84
CA GLY A 40 -12.06 16.27 6.18
C GLY A 40 -10.56 16.51 6.39
N LYS A 41 -9.82 15.42 6.65
CA LYS A 41 -8.37 15.32 6.67
C LYS A 41 -7.91 14.13 5.84
N THR A 42 -6.64 14.12 5.44
CA THR A 42 -6.01 13.05 4.67
C THR A 42 -5.01 12.29 5.52
N ALA A 43 -5.24 10.97 5.68
CA ALA A 43 -4.34 10.07 6.39
C ALA A 43 -3.80 8.97 5.46
N VAL A 44 -2.53 8.61 5.63
CA VAL A 44 -1.91 7.42 5.03
C VAL A 44 -1.79 6.36 6.13
N MET A 45 -2.31 5.17 5.87
CA MET A 45 -2.31 4.03 6.78
C MET A 45 -1.23 3.05 6.38
N ASP A 46 -0.41 2.66 7.36
CA ASP A 46 0.69 1.71 7.24
C ASP A 46 1.71 2.05 6.14
N THR A 47 2.69 1.16 5.95
CA THR A 47 3.75 1.26 4.95
C THR A 47 3.98 -0.09 4.29
N VAL A 48 4.87 -0.13 3.30
CA VAL A 48 5.30 -1.34 2.60
C VAL A 48 6.75 -1.69 2.98
N ASP A 49 7.22 -2.87 2.57
CA ASP A 49 8.65 -3.17 2.61
C ASP A 49 9.46 -2.18 1.76
N ALA A 50 10.68 -1.88 2.19
CA ALA A 50 11.56 -0.89 1.55
C ALA A 50 11.80 -1.18 0.06
N HIS A 51 11.77 -2.46 -0.37
CA HIS A 51 11.89 -2.86 -1.77
C HIS A 51 10.82 -2.23 -2.67
N PHE A 52 9.64 -1.91 -2.13
CA PHE A 52 8.50 -1.37 -2.87
C PHE A 52 8.27 0.13 -2.66
N THR A 53 9.25 0.85 -2.08
CA THR A 53 9.11 2.27 -1.74
C THR A 53 8.63 3.12 -2.92
N ASP A 54 9.24 2.97 -4.10
CA ASP A 54 8.92 3.80 -5.26
C ASP A 54 7.54 3.50 -5.84
N GLU A 55 7.15 2.23 -5.88
CA GLU A 55 5.82 1.82 -6.34
C GLU A 55 4.73 2.35 -5.40
N TRP A 56 4.92 2.19 -4.09
CA TRP A 56 3.99 2.66 -3.07
C TRP A 56 3.84 4.19 -3.09
N LEU A 57 4.94 4.93 -3.18
CA LEU A 57 4.89 6.40 -3.34
C LEU A 57 4.20 6.81 -4.64
N GLY A 58 4.40 6.05 -5.72
CA GLY A 58 3.67 6.22 -6.98
C GLY A 58 2.16 6.05 -6.81
N ASN A 59 1.72 5.01 -6.11
CA ASN A 59 0.32 4.73 -5.81
C ASN A 59 -0.31 5.85 -4.96
N ILE A 60 0.38 6.29 -3.90
CA ILE A 60 -0.05 7.42 -3.06
C ILE A 60 -0.21 8.69 -3.91
N LYS A 61 0.79 9.03 -4.72
CA LYS A 61 0.76 10.22 -5.57
C LYS A 61 -0.40 10.15 -6.57
N GLY A 62 -0.67 8.97 -7.13
CA GLY A 62 -1.79 8.72 -8.04
C GLY A 62 -3.14 9.01 -7.39
N VAL A 63 -3.33 8.60 -6.13
CA VAL A 63 -4.59 8.84 -5.39
C VAL A 63 -4.71 10.29 -4.91
N LEU A 64 -3.63 10.89 -4.43
CA LEU A 64 -3.65 12.24 -3.84
C LEU A 64 -3.64 13.37 -4.87
N GLY A 65 -3.25 13.10 -6.12
CA GLY A 65 -3.28 14.10 -7.20
C GLY A 65 -2.47 15.36 -6.90
N GLY A 66 -1.38 15.23 -6.11
CA GLY A 66 -0.53 16.36 -5.69
C GLY A 66 -0.90 17.00 -4.35
N ARG A 67 -1.96 16.55 -3.67
CA ARG A 67 -2.21 16.90 -2.25
C ARG A 67 -1.22 16.20 -1.33
N ALA A 68 -0.95 16.79 -0.18
CA ALA A 68 -0.23 16.16 0.92
C ALA A 68 -1.20 15.67 2.01
N PRO A 69 -0.85 14.64 2.79
CA PRO A 69 -1.51 14.30 4.05
C PRO A 69 -1.43 15.46 5.07
N ASP A 70 -2.40 15.55 6.00
CA ASP A 70 -2.61 16.70 6.92
C ASP A 70 -3.09 16.33 8.35
#